data_AF-A0A850P532-F1
#
_entry.id   AF-A0A850P532-F1
#
_cell.length_a   1.000
_cell.length_b   1.000
_cell.length_c   1.000
_cell.angle_alpha   90.00
_cell.angle_beta   90.00
_cell.angle_gamma   90.00
#
_symmetry.space_group_name_H-M   'P 1'
#
loop_
_entity.id
_entity.type
_entity.pdbx_description
1 polymer ?
#
loop_
_entity_poly.entity_id
_entity_poly.type
_entity_poly.pdbx_seq_one_letter_code
_entity_poly.pdbx_strand_id
1 'polypeptide(L)'
;MFPCLSDLGASSLGEDSDTFGDTLTEVIQEEPQTRGLSFKKETIWELRTLLACTDAEIDRVSKALLGIIPTVEPEEPPNWGSFPSLRAFWSAVLHAFEHDPEVRAGRKIEPGA
;
A
#
# COMPACT_ATOMS: atom_id res chain seq x y z
N MET A 1 -0.65 -14.94 -6.25
CA MET A 1 -0.71 -13.77 -7.16
C MET A 1 -1.39 -12.67 -6.36
N PHE A 2 -0.95 -11.42 -6.47
CA PHE A 2 -1.43 -10.30 -5.65
C PHE A 2 -2.20 -9.29 -6.54
N PRO A 3 -3.42 -9.63 -7.02
CA PRO A 3 -4.17 -8.77 -7.92
C PRO A 3 -4.45 -7.38 -7.33
N CYS A 4 -4.84 -7.27 -6.06
CA CYS A 4 -5.08 -5.97 -5.44
C CYS A 4 -3.80 -5.14 -5.32
N LEU A 5 -2.67 -5.75 -4.93
CA LEU A 5 -1.39 -5.03 -4.88
C LEU A 5 -0.88 -4.64 -6.26
N SER A 6 -1.17 -5.45 -7.29
CA SER A 6 -0.82 -5.13 -8.67
C SER A 6 -1.63 -3.92 -9.17
N ASP A 7 -2.92 -3.85 -8.82
CA ASP A 7 -3.79 -2.72 -9.13
C ASP A 7 -3.30 -1.43 -8.44
N LEU A 8 -2.92 -1.52 -7.17
CA LEU A 8 -2.35 -0.39 -6.43
C LEU A 8 -1.04 0.11 -7.03
N GLY A 9 -0.14 -0.80 -7.37
CA GLY A 9 1.16 -0.47 -7.95
C GLY A 9 1.11 -0.03 -9.41
N ALA A 10 0.03 -0.31 -10.14
CA ALA A 10 -0.24 0.22 -11.48
C ALA A 10 -1.05 1.53 -11.47
N SER A 11 -1.51 1.96 -10.29
CA SER A 11 -2.32 3.16 -10.07
C SER A 11 -1.62 4.05 -9.04
N SER A 12 -2.27 4.39 -7.94
CA SER A 12 -1.84 5.40 -6.98
C SER A 12 -0.44 5.20 -6.39
N LEU A 13 0.02 3.95 -6.23
CA LEU A 13 1.36 3.67 -5.67
C LEU A 13 2.47 3.56 -6.75
N GLY A 14 2.13 3.66 -8.03
CA GLY A 14 3.09 3.64 -9.14
C GLY A 14 3.01 4.83 -10.09
N GLU A 15 2.03 5.72 -9.90
CA GLU A 15 1.90 6.96 -10.67
C GLU A 15 2.92 8.00 -10.19
N ASP A 16 3.45 8.79 -11.13
CA ASP A 16 4.53 9.74 -10.87
C ASP A 16 4.12 10.89 -9.96
N SER A 17 5.11 11.37 -9.22
CA SER A 17 4.94 12.34 -8.16
C SER A 17 4.24 13.63 -8.56
N ASP A 18 4.51 14.02 -9.81
CA ASP A 18 4.08 15.26 -10.42
C ASP A 18 2.57 15.31 -10.70
N THR A 19 1.89 14.16 -10.63
CA THR A 19 0.45 14.08 -10.97
C THR A 19 -0.43 14.59 -9.83
N PHE A 20 -0.02 14.37 -8.57
CA PHE A 20 -0.84 14.68 -7.40
C PHE A 20 -0.22 15.72 -6.47
N GLY A 21 1.11 15.90 -6.48
CA GLY A 21 1.79 16.84 -5.59
C GLY A 21 1.76 16.45 -4.10
N ASP A 22 1.15 15.32 -3.78
CA ASP A 22 1.07 14.71 -2.44
C ASP A 22 2.33 13.91 -2.12
N THR A 23 2.62 13.65 -0.85
CA THR A 23 3.71 12.72 -0.49
C THR A 23 3.25 11.25 -0.61
N LEU A 24 4.18 10.30 -0.75
CA LEU A 24 3.86 8.87 -0.76
C LEU A 24 3.06 8.45 0.48
N THR A 25 3.32 9.09 1.62
CA THR A 25 2.59 8.83 2.86
C THR A 25 1.15 9.33 2.77
N GLU A 26 0.90 10.48 2.18
CA GLU A 26 -0.46 11.02 1.96
C GLU A 26 -1.24 10.12 1.01
N VAL A 27 -0.65 9.76 -0.13
CA VAL A 27 -1.25 8.80 -1.08
C VAL A 27 -1.62 7.49 -0.38
N ILE A 28 -0.74 6.94 0.46
CA ILE A 28 -1.03 5.72 1.23
C ILE A 28 -2.24 5.88 2.16
N GLN A 29 -2.42 7.04 2.79
CA GLN A 29 -3.51 7.29 3.73
C GLN A 29 -4.86 7.55 3.04
N GLU A 30 -4.82 8.14 1.85
CA GLU A 30 -6.01 8.49 1.08
C GLU A 30 -6.51 7.33 0.22
N GLU A 31 -5.59 6.49 -0.29
CA GLU A 31 -5.91 5.41 -1.22
C GLU A 31 -7.01 4.44 -0.73
N PRO A 32 -7.06 4.02 0.55
CA PRO A 32 -8.17 3.19 1.01
C PRO A 32 -9.54 3.86 0.77
N GLN A 33 -9.64 5.18 0.90
CA GLN A 33 -10.90 5.92 0.81
C GLN A 33 -11.51 5.89 -0.61
N THR A 34 -10.69 5.61 -1.63
CA THR A 34 -11.13 5.52 -3.03
C THR A 34 -11.66 4.13 -3.40
N ARG A 35 -11.46 3.13 -2.53
CA ARG A 35 -11.76 1.71 -2.80
C ARG A 35 -12.97 1.21 -2.02
N GLY A 36 -13.62 0.16 -2.54
CA GLY A 36 -14.73 -0.51 -1.85
C GLY A 36 -14.26 -1.52 -0.79
N LEU A 37 -15.13 -1.83 0.18
CA LEU A 37 -14.84 -2.74 1.31
C LEU A 37 -14.25 -4.10 0.91
N SER A 38 -14.75 -4.72 -0.16
CA SER A 38 -14.26 -6.01 -0.64
C SER A 38 -12.79 -5.92 -1.08
N PHE A 39 -12.46 -4.88 -1.86
CA PHE A 39 -11.09 -4.60 -2.29
C PHE A 39 -10.19 -4.37 -1.07
N LYS A 40 -10.62 -3.52 -0.12
CA LYS A 40 -9.85 -3.26 1.10
C LYS A 40 -9.53 -4.52 1.89
N LYS A 41 -10.50 -5.42 2.08
CA LYS A 41 -10.30 -6.68 2.80
C LYS A 41 -9.33 -7.62 2.07
N GLU A 42 -9.43 -7.71 0.75
CA GLU A 42 -8.54 -8.53 -0.06
C GLU A 42 -7.11 -7.97 -0.04
N THR A 43 -6.95 -6.64 -0.20
CA THR A 43 -5.68 -5.94 -0.05
C THR A 43 -5.02 -6.23 1.31
N ILE A 44 -5.77 -6.16 2.42
CA ILE A 44 -5.24 -6.47 3.76
C ILE A 44 -4.72 -7.91 3.82
N TRP A 45 -5.45 -8.87 3.25
CA TRP A 45 -5.04 -10.27 3.24
C TRP A 45 -3.78 -10.48 2.39
N GLU A 46 -3.71 -9.84 1.23
CA GLU A 46 -2.54 -9.84 0.35
C GLU A 46 -1.31 -9.24 1.04
N LEU A 47 -1.45 -8.07 1.68
CA LEU A 47 -0.38 -7.39 2.41
C LEU A 47 0.14 -8.24 3.57
N ARG A 48 -0.73 -8.86 4.34
CA ARG A 48 -0.33 -9.77 5.43
C ARG A 48 0.43 -10.97 4.90
N THR A 49 0.00 -11.52 3.76
CA THR A 49 0.69 -12.64 3.09
C THR A 49 2.07 -12.22 2.61
N LEU A 50 2.19 -11.05 1.98
CA LEU A 50 3.46 -10.48 1.53
C LEU A 50 4.42 -10.21 2.70
N LEU A 51 3.92 -9.62 3.79
CA LEU A 51 4.73 -9.27 4.97
C LEU A 51 5.19 -10.49 5.79
N ALA A 52 4.54 -11.65 5.60
CA ALA A 52 4.99 -12.92 6.17
C ALA A 52 6.19 -13.53 5.41
N CYS A 53 6.49 -13.06 4.19
CA CYS A 53 7.64 -13.49 3.41
C CYS A 53 8.96 -12.88 3.91
N THR A 54 10.08 -13.42 3.42
CA THR A 54 11.42 -12.87 3.65
C THR A 54 11.63 -11.56 2.90
N ASP A 55 12.58 -10.74 3.34
CA ASP A 55 12.85 -9.45 2.68
C ASP A 55 13.30 -9.61 1.22
N ALA A 56 13.99 -10.71 0.88
CA ALA A 56 14.38 -11.01 -0.50
C ALA A 56 13.17 -11.35 -1.39
N GLU A 57 12.18 -12.05 -0.84
CA GLU A 57 10.92 -12.32 -1.55
C GLU A 57 10.09 -11.05 -1.70
N ILE A 58 10.02 -10.21 -0.65
CA ILE A 58 9.36 -8.91 -0.69
C ILE A 58 10.01 -8.05 -1.77
N ASP A 59 11.35 -7.98 -1.86
CA ASP A 59 12.06 -7.25 -2.91
C ASP A 59 11.65 -7.73 -4.31
N ARG A 60 11.71 -9.04 -4.56
CA ARG A 60 11.36 -9.62 -5.86
C ARG A 60 9.92 -9.34 -6.26
N VAL A 61 9.00 -9.46 -5.30
CA VAL A 61 7.57 -9.20 -5.54
C VAL A 61 7.32 -7.72 -5.75
N SER A 62 7.92 -6.84 -4.94
CA SER A 62 7.76 -5.38 -5.05
C SER A 62 8.21 -4.88 -6.41
N LYS A 63 9.33 -5.37 -6.94
CA LYS A 63 9.81 -5.04 -8.30
C LYS A 63 8.84 -5.45 -9.41
N ALA A 64 8.00 -6.45 -9.17
CA ALA A 64 7.00 -6.89 -10.14
C ALA A 64 5.66 -6.15 -9.98
N LEU A 65 5.39 -5.60 -8.79
CA LEU A 65 4.11 -4.94 -8.46
C LEU A 65 4.17 -3.43 -8.63
N LEU A 66 5.31 -2.81 -8.31
CA LEU A 66 5.47 -1.36 -8.29
C LEU A 66 6.21 -0.87 -9.53
N GLY A 67 5.72 0.22 -10.11
CA GLY A 67 6.45 0.99 -11.13
C GLY A 67 7.60 1.82 -10.55
N ILE A 68 7.63 2.02 -9.23
CA ILE A 68 8.58 2.88 -8.51
C ILE A 68 9.42 2.09 -7.48
N ILE A 69 10.51 2.71 -7.00
CA ILE A 69 11.30 2.20 -5.87
C ILE A 69 11.03 3.09 -4.64
N PRO A 70 10.08 2.73 -3.75
CA PRO A 70 9.64 3.60 -2.66
C PRO A 70 10.68 3.76 -1.53
N THR A 71 11.85 3.15 -1.66
CA THR A 71 12.96 3.24 -0.70
C THR A 71 14.08 4.17 -1.16
N VAL A 72 13.99 4.72 -2.36
CA VAL A 72 14.96 5.66 -2.90
C VAL A 72 14.38 7.06 -2.77
N GLU A 73 15.17 8.01 -2.27
CA GLU A 73 14.77 9.41 -2.27
C GLU A 73 14.64 9.90 -3.72
N PRO A 74 13.54 10.59 -4.08
CA PRO A 74 13.35 11.07 -5.44
C PRO A 74 14.49 12.04 -5.82
N GLU A 75 15.09 11.82 -7.00
CA GLU A 75 16.20 12.63 -7.50
C GLU A 75 15.74 14.03 -7.93
N GLU A 76 14.49 14.16 -8.39
CA GLU A 76 13.87 15.40 -8.82
C GLU A 76 12.66 15.73 -7.93
N PRO A 77 12.42 17.01 -7.61
CA PRO A 77 11.21 17.42 -6.91
C PRO A 77 9.97 17.09 -7.74
N PRO A 78 8.80 16.85 -7.09
CA PRO A 78 8.53 17.07 -5.67
C PRO A 78 9.13 15.98 -4.75
N ASN A 79 9.46 16.37 -3.50
CA ASN A 79 9.97 15.43 -2.49
C ASN A 79 8.83 14.54 -2.00
N TRP A 80 8.56 13.50 -2.76
CA TRP A 80 7.55 12.47 -2.51
C TRP A 80 7.83 11.65 -1.24
N GLY A 81 9.03 11.75 -0.67
CA GLY A 81 9.48 11.02 0.50
C GLY A 81 9.94 9.58 0.17
N SER A 82 10.53 8.91 1.16
CA SER A 82 11.02 7.54 1.01
C SER A 82 10.80 6.74 2.29
N PHE A 83 10.78 5.41 2.14
CA PHE A 83 10.72 4.47 3.26
C PHE A 83 12.07 3.80 3.49
N PRO A 84 12.42 3.49 4.76
CA PRO A 84 13.70 2.87 5.08
C PRO A 84 13.83 1.43 4.57
N SER A 85 12.73 0.78 4.19
CA SER A 85 12.71 -0.54 3.55
C SER A 85 11.37 -0.79 2.86
N LEU A 86 11.34 -1.74 1.92
CA LEU A 86 10.10 -2.21 1.29
C LEU A 86 9.13 -2.80 2.32
N ARG A 87 9.64 -3.48 3.37
CA ARG A 87 8.82 -3.96 4.47
C ARG A 87 8.15 -2.80 5.22
N ALA A 88 8.87 -1.70 5.47
CA ALA A 88 8.31 -0.51 6.11
C ALA A 88 7.23 0.14 5.24
N PHE A 89 7.49 0.25 3.93
CA PHE A 89 6.50 0.71 2.95
C PHE A 89 5.22 -0.14 2.98
N TRP A 90 5.33 -1.45 2.76
CA TRP A 90 4.15 -2.33 2.76
C TRP A 90 3.44 -2.40 4.12
N SER A 91 4.17 -2.24 5.22
CA SER A 91 3.57 -2.11 6.55
C SER A 91 2.77 -0.82 6.71
N ALA A 92 3.24 0.29 6.13
CA ALA A 92 2.48 1.54 6.12
C ALA A 92 1.21 1.42 5.29
N VAL A 93 1.28 0.80 4.10
CA VAL A 93 0.10 0.48 3.27
C VAL A 93 -0.89 -0.38 4.07
N LEU A 94 -0.41 -1.44 4.74
CA LEU A 94 -1.27 -2.30 5.57
C LEU A 94 -1.95 -1.50 6.67
N HIS A 95 -1.19 -0.64 7.36
CA HIS A 95 -1.72 0.16 8.44
C HIS A 95 -2.84 1.10 7.96
N ALA A 96 -2.67 1.77 6.83
CA ALA A 96 -3.70 2.64 6.26
C ALA A 96 -4.99 1.87 5.94
N PHE A 97 -4.88 0.73 5.25
CA PHE A 97 -6.04 -0.11 4.92
C PHE A 97 -6.72 -0.69 6.17
N GLU A 98 -5.97 -1.11 7.19
CA GLU A 98 -6.55 -1.59 8.44
C GLU A 98 -7.26 -0.46 9.21
N HIS A 99 -6.74 0.76 9.14
CA HIS A 99 -7.29 1.89 9.87
C HIS A 99 -8.43 2.62 9.14
N ASP A 100 -8.72 2.24 7.89
CA ASP A 100 -9.85 2.74 7.13
C ASP A 100 -11.18 2.61 7.91
N PRO A 101 -12.01 3.69 7.97
CA PRO A 101 -13.25 3.69 8.73
C PRO A 101 -14.22 2.58 8.36
N GLU A 102 -14.30 2.20 7.07
CA GLU A 102 -15.23 1.18 6.58
C GLU A 102 -14.76 -0.22 7.01
N VAL A 103 -13.45 -0.48 6.96
CA VAL A 103 -12.86 -1.72 7.47
C VAL A 103 -13.04 -1.84 8.98
N ARG A 104 -12.83 -0.74 9.72
CA ARG A 104 -13.02 -0.71 11.18
C ARG A 104 -14.49 -0.85 11.57
N ALA A 105 -15.40 -0.26 10.82
CA ALA A 105 -16.83 -0.43 11.01
C ALA A 105 -17.23 -1.89 10.76
N GLY A 106 -16.75 -2.51 9.67
CA GLY A 106 -16.98 -3.92 9.38
C GLY A 106 -16.49 -4.87 10.48
N ARG A 107 -15.34 -4.58 11.11
CA ARG A 107 -14.83 -5.38 12.26
C ARG A 107 -15.65 -5.22 13.54
N LYS A 108 -16.28 -4.06 13.76
CA LYS A 108 -17.15 -3.85 14.94
C LYS A 108 -18.49 -4.57 14.82
N ILE A 109 -18.88 -4.99 13.61
CA ILE A 109 -20.16 -5.65 13.33
C ILE A 109 -20.00 -7.18 13.29
N GLU A 110 -18.85 -7.74 13.65
CA GLU A 110 -18.72 -9.18 13.95
C GLU A 110 -18.92 -9.40 15.46
N PRO A 111 -20.14 -9.75 15.94
CA PRO A 111 -20.28 -10.28 17.29
C PRO A 111 -19.73 -11.71 17.29
N GLY A 112 -19.06 -12.08 18.39
CA GLY A 112 -18.41 -13.37 18.54
C GLY A 112 -19.27 -14.56 18.11
N ALA A 113 -18.64 -15.48 17.38
CA ALA A 113 -19.07 -16.86 17.23
C ALA A 113 -18.32 -17.73 18.24
#